data_AF-A0A5M8P4R5-F1
#
_entry.id   AF-A0A5M8P4R5-F1
#
_cell.length_a   1.000
_cell.length_b   1.000
_cell.length_c   1.000
_cell.angle_alpha   90.00
_cell.angle_beta   90.00
_cell.angle_gamma   90.00
#
_symmetry.space_group_name_H-M   'P 1'
#
loop_
_entity.id
_entity.type
_entity.pdbx_description
1 polymer ?
#
loop_
_entity_poly.entity_id
_entity_poly.type
_entity_poly.pdbx_seq_one_letter_code
_entity_poly.pdbx_strand_id
1 'polypeptide(L)' 'MKRKISDALVEWKNSRNRMPLIVNGARQVGKTYIIEQFGREHFENYVLLNMEMEGVLCEFIDRDLTYSIHRRS' A
#
# COMPACT_ATOMS: atom_id res chain seq x y z
N MET A 1 20.47 -6.29 9.69
CA MET A 1 19.93 -6.23 8.32
C MET A 1 18.43 -5.88 8.23
N LYS A 2 17.65 -5.89 9.33
CA LYS A 2 16.22 -5.49 9.35
C LYS A 2 15.94 -3.97 9.26
N ARG A 3 16.94 -3.09 9.37
CA ARG A 3 16.73 -1.65 9.61
C ARG A 3 16.37 -0.81 8.37
N LYS A 4 16.93 -1.10 7.19
CA LYS A 4 16.81 -0.20 6.02
C LYS A 4 15.37 0.06 5.53
N ILE A 5 14.53 -0.97 5.47
CA ILE A 5 13.16 -0.81 4.94
C ILE A 5 12.25 -0.08 5.95
N SER A 6 12.37 -0.40 7.25
CA SER A 6 11.58 0.23 8.30
C SER A 6 11.90 1.72 8.41
N ASP A 7 13.19 2.07 8.38
CA ASP A 7 13.63 3.47 8.43
C ASP A 7 13.07 4.26 7.23
N ALA A 8 13.12 3.68 6.02
CA ALA A 8 12.56 4.30 4.82
C ALA A 8 11.03 4.49 4.88
N LEU A 9 10.30 3.55 5.49
CA LEU A 9 8.85 3.67 5.69
C LEU A 9 8.51 4.77 6.70
N VAL A 10 9.29 4.91 7.78
CA VAL A 10 9.14 5.99 8.77
C VAL A 10 9.45 7.35 8.13
N GLU A 11 10.53 7.46 7.36
CA GLU A 11 10.87 8.68 6.61
C GLU A 11 9.74 9.07 5.66
N TRP A 12 9.20 8.11 4.91
CA TRP A 12 8.04 8.34 4.05
C TRP A 12 6.83 8.84 4.83
N LYS A 13 6.48 8.21 5.96
CA LYS A 13 5.35 8.64 6.80
C LYS A 13 5.50 10.07 7.26
N ASN A 14 6.72 10.47 7.64
CA ASN A 14 7.03 11.78 8.18
C ASN A 14 7.21 12.86 7.10
N SER A 15 7.23 12.49 5.81
CA SER A 15 7.30 13.44 4.71
C SER A 15 6.02 14.26 4.61
N ARG A 16 6.15 15.59 4.59
CA ARG A 16 5.01 16.52 4.42
C ARG A 16 4.27 16.32 3.09
N ASN A 17 4.98 15.89 2.06
CA ASN A 17 4.45 15.65 0.71
C ASN A 17 4.58 14.15 0.36
N ARG A 18 4.13 13.26 1.24
CA ARG A 18 4.23 11.83 1.04
C ARG A 18 3.50 11.39 -0.24
N MET A 19 4.25 10.82 -1.18
CA MET A 19 3.72 10.23 -2.42
C MET A 19 3.36 8.75 -2.19
N PRO A 20 2.50 8.13 -3.02
CA PRO A 20 2.28 6.69 -2.95
C PRO A 20 3.61 5.91 -3.01
N LEU A 21 3.78 4.90 -2.15
CA LEU A 21 4.95 4.04 -2.14
C LEU A 21 4.73 2.78 -2.98
N ILE A 22 5.76 2.40 -3.72
CA ILE A 22 5.84 1.11 -4.40
C ILE A 22 6.93 0.28 -3.71
N VAL A 23 6.56 -0.85 -3.11
CA VAL A 23 7.50 -1.75 -2.43
C VAL A 23 7.80 -2.95 -3.32
N ASN A 24 8.97 -2.92 -3.95
CA ASN A 24 9.45 -3.97 -4.86
C ASN A 24 10.46 -4.91 -4.17
N GLY A 25 10.54 -6.15 -4.66
CA GLY A 25 11.53 -7.13 -4.20
C GLY A 25 11.20 -8.54 -4.67
N ALA A 26 12.06 -9.51 -4.38
CA ALA A 26 11.84 -10.92 -4.76
C ALA A 26 10.52 -11.49 -4.20
N ARG A 27 9.91 -12.47 -4.88
CA ARG A 27 8.70 -13.14 -4.39
C ARG A 27 8.97 -13.83 -3.05
N GLN A 28 7.96 -13.90 -2.18
CA GLN A 28 8.00 -14.60 -0.87
C GLN A 28 8.98 -14.05 0.19
N VAL A 29 9.49 -12.82 0.04
CA VAL A 29 10.42 -12.21 1.01
C VAL A 29 9.75 -11.48 2.19
N GLY A 30 8.43 -11.62 2.36
CA GLY A 30 7.70 -10.99 3.48
C GLY A 30 7.35 -9.51 3.30
N LYS A 31 7.19 -9.04 2.05
CA LYS A 31 6.77 -7.64 1.78
C LYS A 31 5.42 -7.28 2.39
N THR A 32 4.43 -8.16 2.27
CA THR A 32 3.10 -7.95 2.87
C THR A 32 3.21 -7.81 4.38
N TYR A 33 3.99 -8.69 5.01
CA TYR A 33 4.20 -8.70 6.45
C TYR A 33 4.78 -7.36 6.96
N ILE A 34 5.83 -6.83 6.32
CA ILE A 34 6.44 -5.58 6.79
C ILE A 34 5.52 -4.37 6.60
N ILE A 35 4.71 -4.34 5.54
CA ILE A 35 3.72 -3.26 5.31
C ILE A 35 2.58 -3.34 6.33
N GLU A 36 2.07 -4.54 6.59
CA GLU A 36 1.00 -4.73 7.57
C GLU A 36 1.49 -4.38 8.99
N GLN A 37 2.68 -4.86 9.37
CA GLN A 37 3.30 -4.53 10.65
C GLN A 37 3.48 -3.01 10.79
N PHE A 38 4.02 -2.35 9.77
CA PHE A 38 4.19 -0.89 9.76
C PHE A 38 2.85 -0.16 9.89
N GLY A 39 1.82 -0.62 9.19
CA GLY A 39 0.45 -0.11 9.31
C GLY A 39 -0.06 -0.16 10.76
N ARG A 40 0.04 -1.34 11.40
CA ARG A 40 -0.37 -1.57 12.79
C ARG A 40 0.38 -0.71 13.80
N GLU A 41 1.69 -0.53 13.61
CA GLU A 41 2.55 0.17 14.58
C GLU A 41 2.46 1.70 14.46
N HIS A 42 2.14 2.22 13.28
CA HIS A 42 2.28 3.66 13.00
C HIS A 42 0.97 4.38 12.66
N PHE A 43 -0.14 3.67 12.47
CA PHE A 43 -1.45 4.25 12.19
C PHE A 43 -2.50 3.64 13.11
N GLU A 44 -3.32 4.49 13.71
CA GLU A 44 -4.47 4.04 14.53
C GLU A 44 -5.45 3.22 13.69
N ASN A 45 -5.64 3.60 12.43
CA ASN A 45 -6.52 2.94 11.48
C ASN A 45 -5.79 2.72 10.15
N TYR A 46 -5.89 1.52 9.59
CA TYR A 46 -5.39 1.19 8.26
C TYR A 46 -6.26 0.11 7.61
N VAL A 47 -6.25 0.06 6.28
CA VAL A 47 -6.92 -0.96 5.48
C VAL A 47 -5.86 -1.65 4.63
N LEU A 48 -5.80 -2.98 4.71
CA LEU A 48 -4.97 -3.80 3.83
C LEU A 48 -5.87 -4.39 2.74
N LEU A 49 -5.59 -4.03 1.50
CA LEU A 49 -6.31 -4.53 0.33
C LEU A 49 -5.46 -5.59 -0.37
N ASN A 50 -5.96 -6.82 -0.47
CA ASN A 50 -5.28 -7.91 -1.16
C ASN A 50 -6.00 -8.30 -2.44
N MET A 51 -5.52 -7.75 -3.55
CA MET A 51 -6.11 -7.94 -4.89
C MET A 51 -5.96 -9.37 -5.45
N GLU A 52 -5.06 -10.20 -4.91
CA GLU A 52 -4.93 -11.59 -5.35
C GLU A 52 -5.98 -12.51 -4.70
N MET A 53 -6.43 -12.18 -3.49
CA MET A 53 -7.38 -13.01 -2.75
C MET A 53 -8.82 -12.50 -2.85
N GLU A 54 -9.00 -11.19 -3.04
CA GLU A 54 -10.33 -10.57 -3.06
C GLU A 54 -10.78 -10.28 -4.49
N GLY A 55 -11.27 -11.30 -5.19
CA GLY A 55 -11.74 -11.18 -6.58
C GLY A 55 -12.83 -10.10 -6.76
N VAL A 56 -13.70 -9.93 -5.76
CA VAL A 56 -14.75 -8.89 -5.74
C VAL A 56 -14.15 -7.47 -5.69
N LEU A 57 -13.01 -7.28 -5.01
CA LEU A 57 -12.33 -6.00 -4.95
C LEU A 57 -11.75 -5.60 -6.32
N CYS A 58 -11.23 -6.58 -7.06
CA CYS A 58 -10.76 -6.36 -8.43
C CYS A 58 -11.89 -5.91 -9.36
N GLU A 59 -13.06 -6.54 -9.27
CA GLU A 59 -14.24 -6.12 -10.04
C GLU A 59 -14.73 -4.72 -9.69
N PHE A 60 -14.70 -4.35 -8.40
CA PHE A 60 -15.07 -3.01 -7.94
C PHE A 60 -14.12 -1.93 -8.48
N ILE A 61 -12.82 -2.15 -8.39
CA ILE A 61 -11.80 -1.20 -8.86
C ILE A 61 -11.93 -0.97 -10.36
N ASP A 62 -12.11 -2.04 -11.14
CA ASP A 62 -12.21 -1.95 -12.60
C ASP A 62 -13.45 -1.15 -13.05
N ARG A 63 -14.58 -1.31 -12.35
CA ARG A 63 -15.83 -0.63 -12.68
C ARG A 63 -15.90 0.83 -12.21
N ASP A 64 -15.50 1.17 -10.97
CA ASP A 64 -15.80 2.49 -10.41
C ASP A 64 -14.65 3.51 -10.50
N LEU A 65 -13.39 3.08 -10.38
CA LEU A 65 -12.24 3.99 -10.45
C LEU A 65 -11.98 4.46 -11.90
N THR A 66 -12.20 3.60 -12.88
CA THR A 66 -12.01 3.91 -14.31
C THR A 66 -13.00 4.97 -14.80
N TYR A 67 -14.27 4.90 -14.38
CA TYR A 67 -15.29 5.89 -14.75
C TYR A 67 -15.05 7.27 -14.12
N SER A 68 -14.43 7.32 -12.95
CA SER A 68 -14.19 8.55 -12.21
C SER A 68 -13.04 9.39 -12.78
N ILE A 69 -12.06 8.76 -13.44
CA ILE A 69 -10.90 9.44 -14.05
C ILE A 69 -11.27 10.06 -15.41
N HIS A 70 -12.24 9.48 -16.13
CA HIS A 70 -12.67 9.96 -17.46
C HIS A 70 -13.66 11.14 -17.42
N ARG A 71 -14.13 11.58 -16.24
CA ARG A 71 -15.01 12.75 -16.08
C ARG A 71 -14.29 14.03 -15.62
N ARG A 72 -12.97 14.01 -15.55
CA ARG A 72 -12.14 15.21 -15.33
C ARG A 72 -11.31 15.52 -16.56
N SER A 73 -11.99 15.95 -17.62
CA SER A 73 -11.42 16.66 -18.76
C SER A 73 -12.50 17.54 -19.36
#